data_AF-A0A1N7JZC5-F1
#
_entry.id   AF-A0A1N7JZC5-F1
#
_cell.length_a   1.000
_cell.length_b   1.000
_cell.length_c   1.000
_cell.angle_alpha   90.00
_cell.angle_beta   90.00
_cell.angle_gamma   90.00
#
_symmetry.space_group_name_H-M   'P 1'
#
loop_
_entity.id
_entity.type
_entity.pdbx_description
1 polymer ?
#
loop_
_entity_poly.entity_id
_entity_poly.type
_entity_poly.pdbx_seq_one_letter_code
_entity_poly.pdbx_strand_id
1 'polypeptide(L)'
;MTQTPTFPGAERVRNQKATRVLVATYFTGLTAAVLLFIALLATSLDTNVFVVCYTAAMLVSAVAWTIIRGANDSKDRLPEAELDEYEREIFATWRNRAFRIFSALNPAGGFGFCVYAFFAGDTVDVTVLIAAGLYMIFTYLFVATLPMIGYAITFNRKED
;
A
#
# COMPACT_ATOMS: atom_id res chain seq x y z
N MET A 1 20.72 -19.47 -30.07
CA MET A 1 20.30 -18.17 -29.49
C MET A 1 18.79 -18.10 -29.58
N THR A 2 18.09 -18.57 -28.56
CA THR A 2 16.62 -18.58 -28.50
C THR A 2 16.15 -17.25 -27.93
N GLN A 3 15.62 -16.38 -28.78
CA GLN A 3 14.94 -15.15 -28.36
C GLN A 3 13.63 -15.56 -27.68
N THR A 4 13.55 -15.35 -26.36
CA THR A 4 12.29 -15.36 -25.62
C THR A 4 11.41 -14.22 -26.13
N PRO A 5 10.11 -14.47 -26.42
CA PRO A 5 9.21 -13.43 -26.86
C PRO A 5 9.04 -12.39 -25.75
N THR A 6 9.28 -11.13 -26.08
CA THR A 6 9.00 -10.00 -25.20
C THR A 6 7.49 -9.90 -25.01
N PHE A 7 7.02 -10.08 -23.76
CA PHE A 7 5.63 -9.77 -23.42
C PHE A 7 5.33 -8.32 -23.84
N PRO A 8 4.21 -8.04 -24.53
CA PRO A 8 3.86 -6.71 -25.05
C PRO A 8 3.47 -5.68 -23.96
N GLY A 9 4.03 -5.79 -22.76
CA GLY A 9 3.76 -4.93 -21.60
C GLY A 9 4.97 -4.21 -21.01
N ALA A 10 6.20 -4.64 -21.31
CA ALA A 10 7.40 -4.11 -20.66
C ALA A 10 7.81 -2.70 -21.12
N GLU A 11 7.38 -2.27 -22.32
CA GLU A 11 7.82 -1.00 -22.90
C GLU A 11 6.90 0.21 -22.59
N ARG A 12 5.73 -0.01 -21.96
CA ARG A 12 4.62 0.95 -22.03
C ARG A 12 4.11 1.54 -20.71
N VAL A 13 4.99 1.75 -19.73
CA VAL A 13 4.75 2.76 -18.67
C VAL A 13 5.95 3.70 -18.51
N ARG A 14 6.48 4.17 -19.63
CA ARG A 14 7.40 5.32 -19.68
C ARG A 14 6.64 6.66 -19.70
N ASN A 15 5.45 6.71 -19.09
CA ASN A 15 4.59 7.89 -19.05
C ASN A 15 4.30 8.25 -17.58
N GLN A 16 5.01 9.27 -17.10
CA GLN A 16 4.88 9.86 -15.76
C GLN A 16 3.42 10.10 -15.33
N LYS A 17 2.55 10.49 -16.28
CA LYS A 17 1.12 10.71 -16.01
C LYS A 17 0.41 9.40 -15.65
N ALA A 18 0.72 8.31 -16.35
CA ALA A 18 0.12 7.00 -16.08
C ALA A 18 0.58 6.45 -14.73
N THR A 19 1.87 6.56 -14.39
CA THR A 19 2.40 6.16 -13.07
C THR A 19 1.75 6.95 -11.94
N ARG A 20 1.59 8.27 -12.08
CA ARG A 20 0.91 9.10 -11.09
C ARG A 20 -0.55 8.71 -10.90
N VAL A 21 -1.27 8.43 -12.00
CA VAL A 21 -2.66 7.95 -11.94
C VAL A 21 -2.74 6.60 -11.23
N LEU A 22 -1.88 5.64 -11.57
CA LEU A 22 -1.87 4.32 -10.92
C LEU A 22 -1.58 4.42 -9.42
N VAL A 23 -0.62 5.24 -9.01
CA VAL A 23 -0.30 5.49 -7.61
C VAL A 23 -1.49 6.14 -6.90
N ALA A 24 -2.13 7.14 -7.52
CA ALA A 24 -3.32 7.76 -6.97
C ALA A 24 -4.47 6.74 -6.83
N THR A 25 -4.71 5.90 -7.85
CA THR A 25 -5.72 4.83 -7.82
C THR A 25 -5.45 3.83 -6.71
N TYR A 26 -4.19 3.41 -6.53
CA TYR A 26 -3.78 2.51 -5.45
C TYR A 26 -4.17 3.05 -4.06
N PHE A 27 -3.73 4.28 -3.75
CA PHE A 27 -4.00 4.89 -2.44
C PHE A 27 -5.46 5.30 -2.27
N THR A 28 -6.13 5.74 -3.34
CA THR A 28 -7.57 6.04 -3.29
C THR A 28 -8.38 4.79 -2.97
N GLY A 29 -8.03 3.64 -3.57
CA GLY A 29 -8.67 2.37 -3.28
C GLY A 29 -8.47 1.94 -1.82
N LEU A 30 -7.24 2.05 -1.29
CA LEU A 30 -6.99 1.74 0.12
C LEU A 30 -7.74 2.68 1.07
N THR A 31 -7.71 3.98 0.81
CA THR A 31 -8.42 4.97 1.64
C THR A 31 -9.92 4.74 1.59
N ALA A 32 -10.48 4.44 0.42
CA ALA A 32 -11.89 4.08 0.29
C ALA A 32 -12.24 2.82 1.10
N ALA A 33 -11.39 1.78 1.07
CA ALA A 33 -11.60 0.58 1.86
C ALA A 33 -11.58 0.86 3.37
N VAL A 34 -10.64 1.70 3.85
CA VAL A 34 -10.61 2.15 5.25
C VAL A 34 -11.88 2.91 5.63
N LEU A 35 -12.31 3.87 4.80
CA LEU A 35 -13.49 4.69 5.06
C LEU A 35 -14.78 3.87 5.05
N LEU A 36 -14.92 2.93 4.12
CA LEU A 36 -16.04 1.99 4.10
C LEU A 36 -16.08 1.14 5.37
N PHE A 37 -14.91 0.72 5.87
CA PHE A 37 -14.84 -0.03 7.11
C PHE A 37 -15.24 0.82 8.31
N ILE A 38 -14.73 2.05 8.43
CA ILE A 38 -15.14 2.99 9.48
C ILE A 38 -16.65 3.24 9.40
N ALA A 39 -17.20 3.40 8.20
CA ALA A 39 -18.64 3.58 8.00
C ALA A 39 -19.44 2.35 8.45
N LEU A 40 -18.98 1.13 8.17
CA LEU A 40 -19.61 -0.10 8.68
C LEU A 40 -19.59 -0.17 10.21
N LEU A 41 -18.51 0.29 10.87
CA LEU A 41 -18.45 0.29 12.34
C LEU A 41 -19.31 1.40 12.95
N ALA A 42 -19.41 2.55 12.28
CA ALA A 42 -20.15 3.71 12.79
C ALA A 42 -21.65 3.69 12.46
N THR A 43 -22.05 2.91 11.45
CA THR A 43 -23.41 2.88 10.93
C THR A 43 -23.87 1.46 10.67
N SER A 44 -25.17 1.21 10.73
CA SER A 44 -25.79 -0.07 10.33
C SER A 44 -25.91 -0.17 8.81
N LEU A 45 -24.79 -0.03 8.10
CA LEU A 45 -24.67 -0.19 6.65
C LEU A 45 -25.07 -1.62 6.25
N ASP A 46 -25.80 -1.76 5.14
CA ASP A 46 -26.13 -3.09 4.60
C ASP A 46 -24.83 -3.85 4.32
N THR A 47 -24.69 -5.01 4.98
CA THR A 47 -23.52 -5.87 4.89
C THR A 47 -23.24 -6.29 3.46
N ASN A 48 -24.27 -6.51 2.63
CA ASN A 48 -24.08 -6.91 1.23
C ASN A 48 -23.45 -5.78 0.41
N VAL A 49 -23.97 -4.55 0.57
CA VAL A 49 -23.44 -3.36 -0.11
C VAL A 49 -22.00 -3.08 0.35
N PHE A 50 -21.75 -3.16 1.66
CA PHE A 50 -20.42 -3.01 2.23
C PHE A 50 -19.44 -4.02 1.61
N VAL A 51 -19.77 -5.32 1.61
CA VAL A 51 -18.88 -6.36 1.10
C VAL A 51 -18.54 -6.13 -0.38
N VAL A 52 -19.53 -5.78 -1.20
CA VAL A 52 -19.32 -5.50 -2.63
C VAL A 52 -18.41 -4.29 -2.82
N CYS A 53 -18.71 -3.15 -2.17
CA CYS A 53 -17.93 -1.93 -2.31
C CYS A 53 -16.50 -2.08 -1.76
N TYR A 54 -16.36 -2.73 -0.60
CA TYR A 54 -15.06 -2.99 0.02
C TYR A 54 -14.20 -3.91 -0.86
N THR A 55 -14.79 -4.99 -1.36
CA THR A 55 -14.09 -5.93 -2.25
C THR A 55 -13.66 -5.23 -3.55
N ALA A 56 -14.55 -4.43 -4.15
CA ALA A 56 -14.22 -3.67 -5.35
C ALA A 56 -13.06 -2.69 -5.10
N ALA A 57 -13.07 -1.94 -3.99
CA ALA A 57 -12.01 -1.01 -3.64
C ALA A 57 -10.66 -1.71 -3.44
N MET A 58 -10.65 -2.85 -2.74
CA MET A 58 -9.46 -3.67 -2.52
C MET A 58 -8.93 -4.26 -3.83
N LEU A 59 -9.81 -4.74 -4.72
CA LEU A 59 -9.43 -5.25 -6.03
C LEU A 59 -8.81 -4.17 -6.92
N VAL A 60 -9.42 -2.99 -6.98
CA VAL A 60 -8.86 -1.84 -7.73
C VAL A 60 -7.47 -1.49 -7.21
N SER A 61 -7.29 -1.45 -5.89
CA SER A 61 -5.98 -1.19 -5.29
C SER A 61 -4.97 -2.31 -5.64
N ALA A 62 -5.36 -3.58 -5.51
CA ALA A 62 -4.50 -4.72 -5.82
C ALA A 62 -4.10 -4.78 -7.29
N VAL A 63 -5.01 -4.45 -8.22
CA VAL A 63 -4.73 -4.38 -9.65
C VAL A 63 -3.76 -3.24 -9.95
N ALA A 64 -4.00 -2.04 -9.42
CA ALA A 64 -3.10 -0.91 -9.59
C ALA A 64 -1.69 -1.23 -9.06
N TRP A 65 -1.60 -1.85 -7.89
CA TRP A 65 -0.32 -2.29 -7.30
C TRP A 65 0.39 -3.35 -8.15
N THR A 66 -0.35 -4.29 -8.72
CA THR A 66 0.20 -5.34 -9.58
C THR A 66 0.74 -4.74 -10.88
N ILE A 67 0.04 -3.77 -11.48
CA ILE A 67 0.51 -3.05 -12.66
C ILE A 67 1.76 -2.23 -12.33
N ILE A 68 1.78 -1.50 -11.21
CA ILE A 68 2.96 -0.72 -10.78
C ILE A 68 4.17 -1.63 -10.61
N ARG A 69 4.03 -2.76 -9.90
CA ARG A 69 5.15 -3.69 -9.71
C ARG A 69 5.60 -4.32 -11.02
N GLY A 70 4.66 -4.77 -11.86
CA GLY A 70 4.97 -5.36 -13.16
C GLY A 70 5.67 -4.39 -14.09
N ALA A 71 5.26 -3.12 -14.11
CA ALA A 71 5.86 -2.08 -14.94
C ALA A 71 7.29 -1.67 -14.50
N ASN A 72 7.72 -2.09 -13.31
CA ASN A 72 9.05 -1.85 -12.80
C ASN A 72 9.76 -3.18 -12.49
N ASP A 73 9.45 -4.24 -13.23
CA ASP A 73 10.10 -5.56 -13.15
C ASP A 73 10.24 -6.15 -11.74
N SER A 74 9.33 -5.78 -10.83
CA SER A 74 9.40 -6.16 -9.41
C SER A 74 10.78 -5.90 -8.77
N LYS A 75 11.42 -4.78 -9.12
CA LYS A 75 12.75 -4.42 -8.60
C LYS A 75 12.82 -4.34 -7.07
N ASP A 76 11.68 -4.19 -6.40
CA ASP A 76 11.58 -4.26 -4.93
C ASP A 76 12.00 -5.63 -4.35
N ARG A 77 12.00 -6.70 -5.17
CA ARG A 77 12.34 -8.08 -4.79
C ARG A 77 13.72 -8.55 -5.23
N LEU A 78 14.42 -7.76 -6.06
CA LEU A 78 15.74 -8.14 -6.54
C LEU A 78 16.76 -8.08 -5.40
N PRO A 79 17.76 -8.99 -5.39
CA PRO A 79 18.92 -8.86 -4.52
C PRO A 79 19.64 -7.54 -4.77
N GLU A 80 20.21 -6.92 -3.73
CA GLU A 80 20.86 -5.62 -3.87
C GLU A 80 22.04 -5.63 -4.85
N ALA A 81 22.68 -6.79 -5.04
CA ALA A 81 23.77 -6.98 -5.99
C ALA A 81 23.33 -6.85 -7.47
N GLU A 82 22.05 -7.06 -7.77
CA GLU A 82 21.48 -6.94 -9.12
C GLU A 82 20.94 -5.52 -9.41
N LEU A 83 20.85 -4.68 -8.36
CA LEU A 83 20.49 -3.27 -8.49
C LEU A 83 21.73 -2.44 -8.79
N ASP A 84 21.58 -1.50 -9.72
CA ASP A 84 22.57 -0.45 -9.96
C ASP A 84 22.75 0.43 -8.69
N GLU A 85 23.88 1.11 -8.58
CA GLU A 85 24.26 1.92 -7.42
C GLU A 85 23.19 3.00 -7.11
N TYR A 86 22.71 3.68 -8.15
CA TYR A 86 21.66 4.69 -8.02
C TYR A 86 20.31 4.08 -7.60
N GLU A 87 19.93 2.92 -8.14
CA GLU A 87 18.69 2.22 -7.78
C GLU A 87 18.71 1.77 -6.32
N ARG A 88 19.87 1.28 -5.86
CA ARG A 88 20.10 0.86 -4.48
C ARG A 88 19.96 2.04 -3.52
N GLU A 89 20.51 3.20 -3.85
CA GLU A 89 20.39 4.42 -3.03
C GLU A 89 18.93 4.89 -2.90
N ILE A 90 18.17 4.85 -4.00
CA ILE A 90 16.74 5.19 -4.00
C ILE A 90 15.97 4.23 -3.10
N PHE A 91 16.16 2.92 -3.27
CA PHE A 91 15.49 1.94 -2.42
C PHE A 91 15.89 2.07 -0.96
N ALA A 92 17.16 2.29 -0.64
CA ALA A 92 17.62 2.52 0.73
C ALA A 92 16.93 3.73 1.36
N THR A 93 16.83 4.84 0.62
CA THR A 93 16.16 6.06 1.06
C THR A 93 14.69 5.81 1.39
N TRP A 94 13.96 5.17 0.48
CA TRP A 94 12.53 4.93 0.68
C TRP A 94 12.23 3.82 1.68
N ARG A 95 13.08 2.79 1.79
CA ARG A 95 13.00 1.76 2.85
C ARG A 95 13.18 2.40 4.22
N ASN A 96 14.16 3.30 4.39
CA ASN A 96 14.35 4.02 5.64
C ASN A 96 13.14 4.91 5.98
N ARG A 97 12.59 5.64 4.99
CA ARG A 97 11.35 6.43 5.18
C ARG A 97 10.16 5.54 5.58
N ALA A 98 9.95 4.44 4.87
CA ALA A 98 8.90 3.49 5.16
C ALA A 98 9.06 2.91 6.58
N PHE A 99 10.27 2.49 6.94
CA PHE A 99 10.57 1.97 8.28
C PHE A 99 10.30 3.01 9.37
N ARG A 100 10.68 4.28 9.17
CA ARG A 100 10.38 5.37 10.11
C ARG A 100 8.88 5.57 10.28
N ILE A 101 8.12 5.59 9.19
CA ILE A 101 6.66 5.74 9.24
C ILE A 101 6.03 4.54 9.94
N PHE A 102 6.43 3.31 9.60
CA PHE A 102 5.94 2.10 10.23
C PHE A 102 6.24 2.08 11.73
N SER A 103 7.48 2.43 12.10
CA SER A 103 7.94 2.49 13.50
C SER A 103 7.30 3.62 14.29
N ALA A 104 6.75 4.65 13.64
CA ALA A 104 5.99 5.70 14.31
C ALA A 104 4.52 5.30 14.47
N LEU A 105 3.90 4.78 13.41
CA LEU A 105 2.49 4.41 13.40
C LEU A 105 2.23 3.21 14.32
N ASN A 106 2.96 2.11 14.15
CA ASN A 106 2.62 0.86 14.82
C ASN A 106 2.62 0.98 16.37
N PRO A 107 3.61 1.64 17.01
CA PRO A 107 3.56 1.92 18.44
C PRO A 107 2.46 2.92 18.81
N ALA A 108 2.21 3.94 18.00
CA ALA A 108 1.16 4.92 18.27
C ALA A 108 -0.24 4.27 18.29
N GLY A 109 -0.55 3.45 17.28
CA GLY A 109 -1.81 2.70 17.24
C GLY A 109 -1.87 1.63 18.32
N GLY A 110 -0.82 0.81 18.45
CA GLY A 110 -0.77 -0.25 19.47
C GLY A 110 -0.92 0.29 20.89
N PHE A 111 -0.20 1.36 21.24
CA PHE A 111 -0.35 2.02 22.52
C PHE A 111 -1.75 2.62 22.70
N GLY A 112 -2.30 3.23 21.66
CA GLY A 112 -3.67 3.75 21.67
C GLY A 112 -4.72 2.67 22.00
N PHE A 113 -4.64 1.51 21.35
CA PHE A 113 -5.54 0.38 21.62
C PHE A 113 -5.31 -0.21 23.02
N CYS A 114 -4.06 -0.30 23.50
CA CYS A 114 -3.78 -0.73 24.88
C CYS A 114 -4.36 0.22 25.92
N VAL A 115 -4.21 1.53 25.73
CA VAL A 115 -4.79 2.54 26.63
C VAL A 115 -6.30 2.45 26.63
N TYR A 116 -6.93 2.34 25.45
CA TYR A 116 -8.38 2.14 25.36
C TYR A 116 -8.82 0.89 26.11
N ALA A 117 -8.17 -0.25 25.88
CA ALA A 117 -8.50 -1.51 26.53
C ALA A 117 -8.34 -1.44 28.06
N PHE A 118 -7.30 -0.75 28.55
CA PHE A 118 -7.10 -0.54 29.98
C PHE A 118 -8.27 0.22 30.65
N PHE A 119 -8.80 1.25 29.99
CA PHE A 119 -9.94 2.01 30.51
C PHE A 119 -11.28 1.32 30.32
N ALA A 120 -11.45 0.57 29.23
CA ALA A 120 -12.67 -0.20 28.96
C ALA A 120 -12.79 -1.45 29.86
N GLY A 121 -11.68 -2.02 30.33
CA GLY A 121 -11.68 -3.22 31.16
C GLY A 121 -12.38 -4.40 30.46
N ASP A 122 -13.31 -5.05 31.16
CA ASP A 122 -14.05 -6.20 30.63
C ASP A 122 -15.14 -5.82 29.59
N THR A 123 -15.29 -4.54 29.26
CA THR A 123 -16.30 -4.06 28.30
C THR A 123 -15.77 -3.91 26.87
N VAL A 124 -14.55 -4.39 26.58
CA VAL A 124 -13.97 -4.32 25.24
C VAL A 124 -14.79 -5.17 24.26
N ASP A 125 -15.40 -4.50 23.30
CA ASP A 125 -16.18 -5.12 22.23
C ASP A 125 -15.28 -5.72 21.13
N VAL A 126 -15.77 -6.78 20.48
CA VAL A 126 -15.16 -7.44 19.31
C VAL A 126 -14.89 -6.42 18.19
N THR A 127 -15.75 -5.41 18.04
CA THR A 127 -15.59 -4.29 17.10
C THR A 127 -14.23 -3.60 17.25
N VAL A 128 -13.74 -3.41 18.49
CA VAL A 128 -12.46 -2.75 18.77
C VAL A 128 -11.28 -3.65 18.39
N LEU A 129 -11.39 -4.96 18.64
CA LEU A 129 -10.38 -5.94 18.23
C LEU A 129 -10.25 -5.99 16.70
N ILE A 130 -11.37 -5.95 15.99
CA ILE A 130 -11.38 -5.88 14.52
C ILE A 130 -10.73 -4.58 14.04
N ALA A 131 -11.05 -3.44 14.66
CA ALA A 131 -10.43 -2.16 14.33
C ALA A 131 -8.91 -2.17 14.53
N ALA A 132 -8.41 -2.80 15.61
CA ALA A 132 -6.97 -2.95 15.86
C ALA A 132 -6.28 -3.82 14.81
N GLY A 133 -6.89 -4.95 14.42
CA GLY A 133 -6.37 -5.80 13.36
C GLY A 133 -6.27 -5.07 12.03
N LEU A 134 -7.32 -4.32 11.67
CA LEU A 134 -7.35 -3.56 10.43
C LEU A 134 -6.39 -2.39 10.43
N TYR A 135 -6.24 -1.71 11.57
CA TYR A 135 -5.21 -0.70 11.73
C TYR A 135 -3.83 -1.24 11.35
N MET A 136 -3.46 -2.43 11.84
CA MET A 136 -2.18 -3.05 11.52
C MET A 136 -2.07 -3.43 10.03
N ILE A 137 -3.11 -4.04 9.47
CA ILE A 137 -3.13 -4.44 8.05
C ILE A 137 -3.00 -3.24 7.14
N PHE A 138 -3.80 -2.19 7.35
CA PHE A 138 -3.75 -0.99 6.51
C PHE A 138 -2.44 -0.23 6.71
N THR A 139 -1.94 -0.11 7.95
CA THR A 139 -0.61 0.47 8.20
C THR A 139 0.46 -0.25 7.38
N TYR A 140 0.44 -1.58 7.37
CA TYR A 140 1.35 -2.35 6.52
C TYR A 140 1.12 -2.06 5.03
N LEU A 141 -0.10 -2.11 4.51
CA LEU A 141 -0.41 -1.90 3.10
C LEU A 141 -0.04 -0.49 2.59
N PHE A 142 -0.23 0.54 3.42
CA PHE A 142 0.15 1.91 3.06
C PHE A 142 1.67 2.10 3.05
N VAL A 143 2.39 1.43 3.95
CA VAL A 143 3.82 1.70 4.18
C VAL A 143 4.73 0.77 3.40
N ALA A 144 4.39 -0.52 3.29
CA ALA A 144 5.21 -1.54 2.65
C ALA A 144 5.40 -1.30 1.14
N THR A 145 4.48 -0.59 0.50
CA THR A 145 4.56 -0.27 -0.94
C THR A 145 5.33 1.01 -1.25
N LEU A 146 5.64 1.83 -0.24
CA LEU A 146 6.35 3.10 -0.40
C LEU A 146 7.72 2.98 -1.08
N PRO A 147 8.56 1.95 -0.83
CA PRO A 147 9.84 1.80 -1.53
C PRO A 147 9.68 1.71 -3.05
N MET A 148 8.75 0.86 -3.51
CA MET A 148 8.49 0.65 -4.93
C MET A 148 7.79 1.86 -5.57
N ILE A 149 6.82 2.45 -4.87
CA ILE A 149 6.13 3.66 -5.36
C ILE A 149 7.12 4.83 -5.45
N GLY A 150 7.95 4.99 -4.42
CA GLY A 150 9.02 5.96 -4.38
C GLY A 150 9.97 5.82 -5.57
N TYR A 151 10.47 4.61 -5.78
CA TYR A 151 11.28 4.23 -6.96
C TYR A 151 10.59 4.63 -8.27
N ALA A 152 9.34 4.19 -8.47
CA ALA A 152 8.59 4.41 -9.71
C ALA A 152 8.35 5.91 -9.99
N ILE A 153 8.23 6.74 -8.95
CA ILE A 153 8.09 8.20 -9.08
C ILE A 153 9.42 8.86 -9.45
N THR A 154 10.54 8.44 -8.84
CA THR A 154 11.88 9.00 -9.14
C THR A 154 12.31 8.76 -10.58
N PHE A 155 12.15 7.55 -11.10
CA PHE A 155 12.59 7.20 -12.46
C PHE A 155 11.66 7.72 -13.56
N ASN A 156 10.39 7.96 -13.25
CA ASN A 156 9.44 8.55 -14.21
C ASN A 156 9.41 10.08 -14.17
N ARG A 157 10.28 10.76 -13.41
CA ARG A 157 10.33 12.22 -13.38
C ARG A 157 11.06 12.73 -14.63
N LYS A 158 10.37 13.48 -15.51
CA LYS A 158 11.05 14.29 -16.53
C LYS A 158 12.04 15.22 -15.83
N GLU A 159 13.29 15.20 -16.30
CA GLU A 159 14.21 16.32 -16.10
C GLU A 159 13.59 17.50 -16.84
N ASP A 160 13.10 18.49 -16.10
CA ASP A 160 12.69 19.78 -16.65
C ASP A 160 13.93 20.66 -16.87
#